data_AF-R6R1S3-F1
#
_entry.id   AF-R6R1S3-F1
#
_cell.length_a   1.000
_cell.length_b   1.000
_cell.length_c   1.000
_cell.angle_alpha   90.00
_cell.angle_beta   90.00
_cell.angle_gamma   90.00
#
_symmetry.space_group_name_H-M   'P 1'
#
loop_
_entity.id
_entity.type
_entity.pdbx_description
1 polymer ?
#
loop_
_entity_poly.entity_id
_entity_poly.type
_entity_poly.pdbx_seq_one_letter_code
_entity_poly.pdbx_strand_id
1 'polypeptide(L)'
;METTLHFAQNADAGTEESYLRNLPLLKLLAKENIEADDWSVLLAATPNNEDKLLWCLGYTGTLCALDATDFDDWVVYCSTVVLSALEACGVEAPDERKNLLSIGLAARTFNFSGNPVTKNLKCAETIQGAASYNCTEDADIFSMWYLLQVLTEYLRLDFNGNLRELIDAMKTMNKIRDRYRQIADRLPKMDAC
;
A
#
# COMPACT_ATOMS: atom_id res chain seq x y z
N MET A 1 34.89 -45.15 -23.33
CA MET A 1 34.04 -43.98 -23.60
C MET A 1 33.72 -43.40 -22.23
N GLU A 2 34.38 -42.32 -21.83
CA GLU A 2 34.12 -41.67 -20.54
C GLU A 2 32.79 -40.92 -20.61
N THR A 3 31.88 -41.26 -19.70
CA THR A 3 30.59 -40.58 -19.56
C THR A 3 30.79 -39.38 -18.64
N THR A 4 30.88 -38.18 -19.21
CA THR A 4 30.91 -36.94 -18.43
C THR A 4 29.50 -36.62 -17.96
N LEU A 5 29.26 -36.74 -16.66
CA LEU A 5 28.01 -36.27 -16.03
C LEU A 5 28.08 -34.75 -15.89
N HIS A 6 27.16 -34.05 -16.55
CA HIS A 6 26.98 -32.61 -16.36
C HIS A 6 25.99 -32.37 -15.21
N PHE A 7 26.46 -31.75 -14.15
CA PHE A 7 25.61 -31.28 -13.05
C PHE A 7 25.22 -29.82 -13.31
N ALA A 8 23.94 -29.50 -13.14
CA ALA A 8 23.46 -28.12 -13.09
C ALA A 8 23.27 -27.70 -11.62
N GLN A 9 23.45 -26.41 -11.33
CA GLN A 9 23.09 -25.87 -10.01
C GLN A 9 21.57 -25.92 -9.83
N ASN A 10 21.13 -26.27 -8.63
CA ASN A 10 19.73 -26.12 -8.22
C ASN A 10 19.33 -24.63 -8.22
N ALA A 11 18.04 -24.36 -8.36
CA ALA A 11 17.49 -23.01 -8.36
C ALA A 11 17.38 -22.39 -6.94
N ASP A 12 18.11 -22.91 -5.95
CA ASP A 12 17.96 -22.57 -4.53
C ASP A 12 18.17 -21.06 -4.29
N ALA A 13 19.23 -20.48 -4.85
CA ALA A 13 19.54 -19.05 -4.71
C ALA A 13 18.46 -18.14 -5.34
N GLY A 14 17.97 -18.49 -6.54
CA GLY A 14 16.91 -17.72 -7.19
C GLY A 14 15.56 -17.85 -6.46
N THR A 15 15.32 -18.99 -5.81
CA THR A 15 14.13 -19.22 -4.99
C THR A 15 14.17 -18.36 -3.72
N GLU A 16 15.32 -18.32 -3.05
CA GLU A 16 15.53 -17.49 -1.85
C GLU A 16 15.38 -16.00 -2.18
N GLU A 17 16.01 -15.51 -3.24
CA GLU A 17 15.88 -14.11 -3.67
C GLU A 17 14.42 -13.75 -3.99
N SER A 18 13.71 -14.62 -4.71
CA SER A 18 12.29 -14.42 -5.01
C SER A 18 11.43 -14.38 -3.74
N TYR A 19 11.68 -15.30 -2.80
CA TYR A 19 11.00 -15.32 -1.50
C TYR A 19 11.24 -14.02 -0.72
N LEU A 20 12.51 -13.62 -0.54
CA LEU A 20 12.87 -12.43 0.24
C LEU A 20 12.33 -11.14 -0.38
N ARG A 21 12.30 -11.04 -1.71
CA ARG A 21 11.65 -9.92 -2.39
C ARG A 21 10.14 -9.85 -2.11
N ASN A 22 9.47 -11.00 -2.03
CA ASN A 22 8.04 -11.11 -1.73
C ASN A 22 7.72 -11.08 -0.22
N LEU A 23 8.73 -11.10 0.65
CA LEU A 23 8.54 -11.28 2.09
C LEU A 23 7.62 -10.21 2.73
N PRO A 24 7.75 -8.90 2.44
CA PRO A 24 6.84 -7.91 3.00
C PRO A 24 5.38 -8.14 2.60
N LEU A 25 5.12 -8.53 1.34
CA LEU A 25 3.78 -8.83 0.86
C LEU A 25 3.19 -10.06 1.58
N LEU A 26 3.98 -11.12 1.71
CA LEU A 26 3.56 -12.34 2.41
C LEU A 26 3.23 -12.06 3.88
N LYS A 27 4.10 -11.32 4.58
CA LYS A 27 3.89 -10.91 5.97
C LYS A 27 2.67 -10.00 6.12
N LEU A 28 2.45 -9.07 5.20
CA LEU A 28 1.26 -8.22 5.19
C LEU A 28 -0.01 -9.09 5.13
N LEU A 29 -0.08 -10.02 4.17
CA LEU A 29 -1.25 -10.89 4.00
C LEU A 29 -1.49 -11.81 5.20
N ALA A 30 -0.42 -12.23 5.89
CA ALA A 30 -0.49 -13.04 7.10
C ALA A 30 -0.70 -12.21 8.39
N LYS A 31 -0.74 -10.86 8.29
CA LYS A 31 -0.79 -9.93 9.43
C LYS A 31 0.39 -10.14 10.41
N GLU A 32 1.57 -10.47 9.89
CA GLU A 32 2.81 -10.63 10.65
C GLU A 32 3.55 -9.31 10.82
N ASN A 33 4.46 -9.23 11.79
CA ASN A 33 5.32 -8.06 11.96
C ASN A 33 6.28 -7.93 10.78
N ILE A 34 6.36 -6.72 10.21
CA ILE A 34 7.31 -6.38 9.15
C ILE A 34 8.32 -5.41 9.75
N GLU A 35 9.59 -5.78 9.69
CA GLU A 35 10.72 -5.01 10.20
C GLU A 35 11.43 -4.29 9.06
N ALA A 36 12.24 -3.28 9.38
CA ALA A 36 12.95 -2.49 8.37
C ALA A 36 13.83 -3.37 7.44
N ASP A 37 14.43 -4.44 7.99
CA ASP A 37 15.31 -5.34 7.24
C ASP A 37 14.55 -6.25 6.24
N ASP A 38 13.26 -6.50 6.46
CA ASP A 38 12.43 -7.30 5.54
C ASP A 38 12.30 -6.65 4.15
N TRP A 39 12.50 -5.34 4.06
CA TRP A 39 12.41 -4.57 2.83
C TRP A 39 13.68 -4.65 1.97
N SER A 40 14.79 -5.13 2.52
CA SER A 40 16.13 -4.99 1.94
C SER A 40 16.25 -5.52 0.50
N VAL A 41 15.77 -6.74 0.24
CA VAL A 41 15.83 -7.36 -1.10
C VAL A 41 14.89 -6.66 -2.08
N LEU A 42 13.69 -6.28 -1.64
CA LEU A 42 12.77 -5.51 -2.46
C LEU A 42 13.33 -4.13 -2.83
N LEU A 43 13.97 -3.46 -1.87
CA LEU A 43 14.60 -2.16 -2.06
C LEU A 43 15.81 -2.25 -3.00
N ALA A 44 16.61 -3.30 -2.89
CA ALA A 44 17.73 -3.54 -3.80
C ALA A 44 17.29 -3.71 -5.26
N ALA A 45 16.06 -4.20 -5.48
CA ALA A 45 15.44 -4.35 -6.81
C ALA A 45 14.73 -3.08 -7.31
N THR A 46 14.76 -1.97 -6.57
CA THR A 46 14.11 -0.71 -6.97
C THR A 46 14.79 -0.13 -8.22
N PRO A 47 14.05 0.19 -9.30
CA PRO A 47 14.62 0.82 -10.49
C PRO A 47 15.31 2.16 -10.18
N ASN A 48 16.34 2.49 -10.95
CA ASN A 48 17.03 3.77 -10.81
C ASN A 48 16.06 4.95 -10.99
N ASN A 49 16.15 5.93 -10.08
CA ASN A 49 15.28 7.12 -9.98
C ASN A 49 13.83 6.85 -9.58
N GLU A 50 13.50 5.63 -9.15
CA GLU A 50 12.19 5.32 -8.62
C GLU A 50 12.08 5.72 -7.14
N ASP A 51 10.90 6.18 -6.72
CA ASP A 51 10.57 6.45 -5.33
C ASP A 51 10.54 5.11 -4.56
N LYS A 52 11.50 4.94 -3.66
CA LYS A 52 11.68 3.73 -2.84
C LYS A 52 10.48 3.44 -1.95
N LEU A 53 9.87 4.48 -1.37
CA LEU A 53 8.73 4.31 -0.48
C LEU A 53 7.51 3.87 -1.28
N LEU A 54 7.28 4.51 -2.43
CA LEU A 54 6.26 4.06 -3.36
C LEU A 54 6.51 2.63 -3.85
N TRP A 55 7.74 2.26 -4.14
CA TRP A 55 8.08 0.89 -4.55
C TRP A 55 7.68 -0.13 -3.48
N CYS A 56 8.01 0.15 -2.21
CA CYS A 56 7.65 -0.69 -1.07
C CYS A 56 6.13 -0.81 -0.87
N LEU A 57 5.43 0.33 -0.76
CA LEU A 57 3.98 0.36 -0.51
C LEU A 57 3.18 -0.12 -1.71
N GLY A 58 3.65 0.19 -2.91
CA GLY A 58 3.06 -0.24 -4.18
C GLY A 58 3.10 -1.75 -4.36
N TYR A 59 4.27 -2.36 -4.08
CA TYR A 59 4.46 -3.80 -4.17
C TYR A 59 3.66 -4.55 -3.12
N THR A 60 3.81 -4.16 -1.85
CA THR A 60 3.12 -4.82 -0.73
C THR A 60 1.61 -4.62 -0.81
N GLY A 61 1.17 -3.53 -1.44
CA GLY A 61 -0.24 -3.28 -1.71
C GLY A 61 -0.83 -4.05 -2.89
N THR A 62 -0.10 -4.95 -3.55
CA THR A 62 -0.56 -5.59 -4.80
C THR A 62 -1.75 -6.52 -4.62
N LEU A 63 -1.87 -7.14 -3.44
CA LEU A 63 -2.92 -8.11 -3.13
C LEU A 63 -3.78 -7.64 -1.96
N CYS A 64 -5.03 -8.10 -1.95
CA CYS A 64 -5.94 -7.89 -0.82
C CYS A 64 -5.80 -8.99 0.23
N ALA A 65 -5.78 -8.61 1.51
CA ALA A 65 -5.86 -9.52 2.64
C ALA A 65 -7.31 -10.01 2.79
N LEU A 66 -7.58 -11.24 2.36
CA LEU A 66 -8.93 -11.81 2.36
C LEU A 66 -9.47 -12.09 3.77
N ASP A 67 -8.56 -12.36 4.72
CA ASP A 67 -8.89 -12.67 6.11
C ASP A 67 -9.07 -11.43 7.00
N ALA A 68 -8.77 -10.23 6.47
CA ALA A 68 -9.00 -8.97 7.18
C ALA A 68 -10.50 -8.61 7.15
N THR A 69 -11.14 -8.57 8.32
CA THR A 69 -12.59 -8.31 8.45
C THR A 69 -12.95 -7.01 9.15
N ASP A 70 -12.02 -6.42 9.91
CA ASP A 70 -12.19 -5.13 10.58
C ASP A 70 -11.21 -4.11 9.98
N PHE A 71 -11.76 -3.04 9.39
CA PHE A 71 -10.94 -2.02 8.73
C PHE A 71 -10.18 -1.13 9.72
N ASP A 72 -10.75 -0.83 10.89
CA ASP A 72 -10.09 0.02 11.88
C ASP A 72 -8.85 -0.71 12.44
N ASP A 73 -8.99 -1.99 12.77
CA ASP A 73 -7.86 -2.83 13.18
C ASP A 73 -6.83 -3.02 12.06
N TRP A 74 -7.30 -3.09 10.81
CA TRP A 74 -6.42 -3.18 9.64
C TRP A 74 -5.61 -1.90 9.44
N VAL A 75 -6.19 -0.71 9.62
CA VAL A 75 -5.49 0.57 9.57
C VAL A 75 -4.40 0.64 10.63
N VAL A 76 -4.68 0.17 11.86
CA VAL A 76 -3.66 0.13 12.94
C VAL A 76 -2.49 -0.76 12.54
N TYR A 77 -2.76 -1.94 11.98
CA TYR A 77 -1.71 -2.83 11.47
C TYR A 77 -0.93 -2.20 10.30
N CYS A 78 -1.61 -1.65 9.29
CA CYS A 78 -0.95 -0.98 8.17
C CYS A 78 -0.10 0.21 8.62
N SER A 79 -0.42 0.84 9.76
CA SER A 79 0.43 1.87 10.34
C SER A 79 1.80 1.33 10.75
N THR A 80 1.87 0.14 11.36
CA THR A 80 3.17 -0.48 11.71
C THR A 80 3.95 -0.85 10.45
N VAL A 81 3.27 -1.33 9.41
CA VAL A 81 3.89 -1.62 8.10
C VAL A 81 4.48 -0.36 7.49
N VAL A 82 3.72 0.74 7.45
CA VAL A 82 4.18 2.03 6.90
C VAL A 82 5.37 2.57 7.68
N LEU A 83 5.37 2.46 9.01
CA LEU A 83 6.51 2.88 9.83
C LEU A 83 7.77 2.09 9.50
N SER A 84 7.67 0.77 9.33
CA SER A 84 8.81 -0.06 8.94
C SER A 84 9.34 0.30 7.54
N ALA A 85 8.46 0.62 6.58
CA ALA A 85 8.85 1.01 5.24
C ALA A 85 9.52 2.40 5.21
N LEU A 86 9.01 3.35 6.00
CA LEU A 86 9.62 4.67 6.19
C LEU A 86 11.04 4.54 6.77
N GLU A 87 11.21 3.71 7.80
CA GLU A 87 12.52 3.42 8.40
C GLU A 87 13.48 2.81 7.38
N ALA A 88 13.06 1.75 6.68
CA ALA A 88 13.87 1.09 5.66
C ALA A 88 14.26 2.03 4.50
N CYS A 89 13.39 2.98 4.16
CA CYS A 89 13.66 3.98 3.12
C CYS A 89 14.48 5.17 3.63
N GLY A 90 14.70 5.31 4.94
CA GLY A 90 15.34 6.48 5.54
C GLY A 90 14.53 7.77 5.39
N VAL A 91 13.19 7.65 5.40
CA VAL A 91 12.26 8.78 5.22
C VAL A 91 11.66 9.19 6.55
N GLU A 92 11.95 10.42 6.99
CA GLU A 92 11.22 11.04 8.09
C GLU A 92 9.91 11.64 7.57
N ALA A 93 8.81 11.33 8.25
CA ALA A 93 7.47 11.80 7.86
C ALA A 93 6.74 12.41 9.07
N PRO A 94 6.01 13.53 8.89
CA PRO A 94 5.10 14.03 9.91
C PRO A 94 3.89 13.10 10.06
N ASP A 95 3.16 13.24 11.16
CA ASP A 95 2.07 12.32 11.50
C ASP A 95 0.91 12.38 10.51
N GLU A 96 0.63 13.54 9.91
CA GLU A 96 -0.39 13.68 8.86
C GLU A 96 -0.05 12.83 7.64
N ARG A 97 1.23 12.78 7.26
CA ARG A 97 1.70 11.96 6.15
C ARG A 97 1.64 10.48 6.51
N LYS A 98 2.06 10.10 7.72
CA LYS A 98 1.94 8.71 8.20
C LYS A 98 0.50 8.23 8.17
N ASN A 99 -0.45 9.07 8.59
CA ASN A 99 -1.88 8.76 8.55
C ASN A 99 -2.37 8.53 7.11
N LEU A 100 -2.00 9.42 6.19
CA LEU A 100 -2.30 9.26 4.76
C LEU A 100 -1.79 7.93 4.21
N LEU A 101 -0.51 7.63 4.43
CA LEU A 101 0.14 6.41 3.93
C LEU A 101 -0.49 5.16 4.55
N SER A 102 -0.76 5.17 5.86
CA SER A 102 -1.34 4.02 6.60
C SER A 102 -2.75 3.72 6.11
N ILE A 103 -3.60 4.74 6.00
CA ILE A 103 -4.97 4.60 5.51
C ILE A 103 -4.97 4.22 4.03
N GLY A 104 -4.09 4.81 3.21
CA GLY A 104 -3.98 4.47 1.79
C GLY A 104 -3.59 3.01 1.56
N LEU A 105 -2.59 2.50 2.30
CA LEU A 105 -2.19 1.10 2.25
C LEU A 105 -3.33 0.18 2.72
N ALA A 106 -3.97 0.52 3.85
CA ALA A 106 -5.11 -0.24 4.38
C ALA A 106 -6.26 -0.28 3.37
N ALA A 107 -6.64 0.87 2.80
CA ALA A 107 -7.70 1.01 1.83
C ALA A 107 -7.45 0.19 0.56
N ARG A 108 -6.19 0.12 0.12
CA ARG A 108 -5.79 -0.66 -1.05
C ARG A 108 -5.85 -2.18 -0.80
N THR A 109 -5.51 -2.62 0.40
CA THR A 109 -5.30 -4.04 0.74
C THR A 109 -6.49 -4.68 1.47
N PHE A 110 -7.44 -3.90 1.94
CA PHE A 110 -8.61 -4.42 2.63
C PHE A 110 -9.68 -4.95 1.66
N ASN A 111 -10.29 -6.09 2.00
CA ASN A 111 -11.33 -6.69 1.19
C ASN A 111 -12.72 -6.05 1.40
N PHE A 112 -12.93 -4.85 0.85
CA PHE A 112 -14.24 -4.17 0.92
C PHE A 112 -15.38 -4.90 0.20
N SER A 113 -15.08 -5.85 -0.69
CA SER A 113 -16.11 -6.67 -1.33
C SER A 113 -16.75 -7.65 -0.34
N GLY A 114 -15.96 -8.20 0.59
CA GLY A 114 -16.44 -9.05 1.68
C GLY A 114 -16.89 -8.26 2.91
N ASN A 115 -16.30 -7.09 3.15
CA ASN A 115 -16.54 -6.25 4.33
C ASN A 115 -16.79 -4.79 3.90
N PRO A 116 -18.01 -4.44 3.43
CA PRO A 116 -18.29 -3.10 2.91
C PRO A 116 -18.12 -1.99 3.95
N VAL A 117 -17.91 -0.76 3.46
CA VAL A 117 -17.86 0.44 4.32
C VAL A 117 -19.19 0.64 5.03
N THR A 118 -19.15 0.93 6.33
CA THR A 118 -20.34 1.15 7.17
C THR A 118 -20.25 2.45 7.96
N LYS A 119 -21.37 2.86 8.58
CA LYS A 119 -21.43 4.07 9.42
C LYS A 119 -20.64 3.96 10.73
N ASN A 120 -20.20 2.76 11.09
CA ASN A 120 -19.51 2.48 12.35
C ASN A 120 -17.98 2.58 12.24
N LEU A 121 -17.48 3.14 11.13
CA LEU A 121 -16.05 3.29 10.86
C LEU A 121 -15.40 4.28 11.85
N LYS A 122 -14.58 3.79 12.78
CA LYS A 122 -14.02 4.62 13.86
C LYS A 122 -12.97 5.59 13.33
N CYS A 123 -12.20 5.20 12.32
CA CYS A 123 -11.19 6.04 11.69
C CYS A 123 -11.76 7.10 10.73
N ALA A 124 -13.08 7.27 10.62
CA ALA A 124 -13.71 8.20 9.67
C ALA A 124 -13.19 9.65 9.77
N GLU A 125 -13.02 10.17 11.00
CA GLU A 125 -12.46 11.51 11.21
C GLU A 125 -10.99 11.60 10.74
N THR A 126 -10.19 10.56 10.99
CA THR A 126 -8.81 10.48 10.52
C THR A 126 -8.73 10.43 9.00
N ILE A 127 -9.62 9.69 8.34
CA ILE A 127 -9.73 9.64 6.87
C ILE A 127 -10.05 11.04 6.34
N GLN A 128 -11.05 11.73 6.91
CA GLN A 128 -11.41 13.08 6.49
C GLN A 128 -10.26 14.09 6.67
N GLY A 129 -9.55 14.01 7.80
CA GLY A 129 -8.37 14.83 8.06
C GLY A 129 -7.25 14.58 7.03
N ALA A 130 -6.91 13.30 6.81
CA ALA A 130 -5.88 12.89 5.87
C ALA A 130 -6.22 13.24 4.41
N ALA A 131 -7.51 13.31 4.04
CA ALA A 131 -7.94 13.74 2.70
C ALA A 131 -7.59 15.19 2.36
N SER A 132 -7.24 16.00 3.36
CA SER A 132 -6.80 17.40 3.19
C SER A 132 -5.28 17.53 3.04
N TYR A 133 -4.52 16.43 3.14
CA TYR A 133 -3.07 16.45 3.03
C TYR A 133 -2.60 16.90 1.64
N ASN A 134 -1.64 17.83 1.62
CA ASN A 134 -1.05 18.32 0.38
C ASN A 134 -0.03 17.32 -0.17
N CYS A 135 -0.45 16.47 -1.11
CA CYS A 135 0.40 15.44 -1.71
C CYS A 135 1.51 16.07 -2.55
N THR A 136 2.76 15.78 -2.21
CA THR A 136 3.94 16.26 -2.95
C THR A 136 4.74 15.13 -3.59
N GLU A 137 4.70 13.93 -3.00
CA GLU A 137 5.44 12.77 -3.47
C GLU A 137 4.51 11.72 -4.09
N ASP A 138 5.06 10.83 -4.92
CA ASP A 138 4.24 9.86 -5.64
C ASP A 138 3.64 8.82 -4.70
N ALA A 139 4.34 8.44 -3.62
CA ALA A 139 3.77 7.63 -2.53
C ALA A 139 2.52 8.27 -1.89
N ASP A 140 2.51 9.60 -1.76
CA ASP A 140 1.38 10.34 -1.18
C ASP A 140 0.17 10.29 -2.13
N ILE A 141 0.41 10.57 -3.42
CA ILE A 141 -0.65 10.55 -4.45
C ILE A 141 -1.25 9.16 -4.59
N PHE A 142 -0.39 8.14 -4.58
CA PHE A 142 -0.80 6.75 -4.60
C PHE A 142 -1.73 6.41 -3.43
N SER A 143 -1.32 6.76 -2.21
CA SER A 143 -2.09 6.50 -0.99
C SER A 143 -3.39 7.30 -0.94
N MET A 144 -3.33 8.57 -1.34
CA MET A 144 -4.48 9.48 -1.40
C MET A 144 -5.57 8.96 -2.33
N TRP A 145 -5.22 8.34 -3.46
CA TRP A 145 -6.21 7.77 -4.37
C TRP A 145 -7.10 6.75 -3.66
N TYR A 146 -6.51 5.80 -2.93
CA TYR A 146 -7.25 4.76 -2.21
C TYR A 146 -7.97 5.29 -0.98
N LEU A 147 -7.35 6.23 -0.26
CA LEU A 147 -8.01 6.92 0.84
C LEU A 147 -9.30 7.63 0.38
N LEU A 148 -9.23 8.36 -0.73
CA LEU A 148 -10.38 9.07 -1.27
C LEU A 148 -11.47 8.13 -1.77
N GLN A 149 -11.11 6.94 -2.30
CA GLN A 149 -12.11 5.93 -2.65
C GLN A 149 -12.92 5.53 -1.43
N VAL A 150 -12.27 5.14 -0.32
CA VAL A 150 -12.95 4.75 0.92
C VAL A 150 -13.75 5.91 1.50
N LEU A 151 -13.19 7.12 1.49
CA LEU A 151 -13.89 8.32 1.96
C LEU A 151 -15.16 8.57 1.15
N THR A 152 -15.12 8.47 -0.18
CA THR A 152 -16.32 8.72 -1.00
C THR A 152 -17.41 7.69 -0.74
N GLU A 153 -17.05 6.42 -0.52
CA GLU A 153 -18.01 5.37 -0.12
C GLU A 153 -18.59 5.64 1.28
N TYR A 154 -17.77 6.06 2.25
CA TYR A 154 -18.23 6.43 3.58
C TYR A 154 -19.21 7.61 3.55
N LEU A 155 -18.86 8.69 2.85
CA LEU A 155 -19.70 9.90 2.77
C LEU A 155 -21.04 9.62 2.10
N ARG A 156 -21.10 8.68 1.15
CA ARG A 156 -22.34 8.26 0.48
C ARG A 156 -23.35 7.58 1.41
N LEU A 157 -22.93 7.05 2.56
CA LEU A 157 -23.83 6.47 3.57
C LEU A 157 -24.80 7.49 4.18
N ASP A 158 -24.45 8.78 4.12
CA ASP A 158 -25.35 9.91 4.37
C ASP A 158 -25.12 11.01 3.33
N PHE A 159 -25.53 10.72 2.10
CA PHE A 159 -25.31 11.59 0.95
C PHE A 159 -25.79 13.03 1.16
N ASN A 160 -26.96 13.21 1.80
CA ASN A 160 -27.54 14.55 2.00
C ASN A 160 -26.78 15.34 3.07
N GLY A 161 -26.36 14.67 4.15
CA GLY A 161 -25.55 15.30 5.21
C GLY A 161 -24.14 15.67 4.76
N ASN A 162 -23.57 14.92 3.80
CA ASN A 162 -22.17 14.99 3.43
C ASN A 162 -21.92 15.53 2.01
N LEU A 163 -22.91 16.16 1.37
CA LEU A 163 -22.82 16.54 -0.05
C LEU A 163 -21.59 17.41 -0.35
N ARG A 164 -21.25 18.34 0.55
CA ARG A 164 -20.13 19.26 0.35
C ARG A 164 -18.79 18.54 0.44
N GLU A 165 -18.61 17.75 1.48
CA GLU A 165 -17.42 16.95 1.74
C GLU A 165 -17.20 15.94 0.59
N LEU A 166 -18.29 15.35 0.08
CA LEU A 166 -18.23 14.45 -1.06
C LEU A 166 -17.77 15.16 -2.33
N ILE A 167 -18.30 16.35 -2.61
CA ILE A 167 -17.86 17.18 -3.74
C ILE A 167 -16.37 17.53 -3.63
N ASP A 168 -15.91 17.90 -2.43
CA ASP A 168 -14.51 18.28 -2.22
C ASP A 168 -13.57 17.07 -2.36
N ALA A 169 -13.95 15.90 -1.83
CA ALA A 169 -13.22 14.65 -2.05
C ALA A 169 -13.12 14.29 -3.54
N MET A 170 -14.23 14.37 -4.29
CA MET A 170 -14.25 14.10 -5.73
C MET A 170 -13.43 15.11 -6.54
N LYS A 171 -13.40 16.39 -6.15
CA LYS A 171 -12.51 17.39 -6.75
C LYS A 171 -11.05 17.04 -6.54
N THR A 172 -10.68 16.62 -5.33
CA THR A 172 -9.31 16.17 -5.03
C THR A 172 -8.95 14.94 -5.86
N MET A 173 -9.83 13.93 -5.94
CA MET A 173 -9.62 12.77 -6.81
C MET A 173 -9.38 13.20 -8.26
N ASN A 174 -10.18 14.13 -8.80
CA ASN A 174 -10.01 14.60 -10.18
C ASN A 174 -8.68 15.34 -10.39
N LYS A 175 -8.19 16.10 -9.40
CA LYS A 175 -6.89 16.78 -9.48
C LYS A 175 -5.72 15.80 -9.55
N ILE A 176 -5.76 14.71 -8.78
CA ILE A 176 -4.65 13.75 -8.70
C ILE A 176 -4.74 12.60 -9.71
N ARG A 177 -5.91 12.40 -10.35
CA ARG A 177 -6.21 11.24 -11.19
C ARG A 177 -5.16 10.93 -12.25
N ASP A 178 -4.74 11.95 -13.01
CA ASP A 178 -3.84 11.72 -14.14
C ASP A 178 -2.44 11.36 -13.67
N ARG A 179 -2.00 11.96 -12.55
CA ARG A 179 -0.73 11.60 -11.90
C ARG A 179 -0.79 10.20 -11.27
N TYR A 180 -1.90 9.86 -10.62
CA TYR A 180 -2.13 8.51 -10.09
C TYR A 180 -2.03 7.44 -11.20
N ARG A 181 -2.62 7.68 -12.39
CA ARG A 181 -2.52 6.74 -13.52
C ARG A 181 -1.07 6.52 -13.96
N GLN A 182 -0.30 7.59 -14.09
CA GLN A 182 1.13 7.50 -14.41
C GLN A 182 1.90 6.69 -13.36
N ILE A 183 1.57 6.86 -12.08
CA ILE A 183 2.15 6.11 -10.97
C ILE A 183 1.76 4.62 -11.05
N ALA A 184 0.47 4.33 -11.28
CA ALA A 184 -0.02 2.96 -11.35
C ALA A 184 0.64 2.14 -12.47
N ASP A 185 0.95 2.77 -13.61
CA ASP A 185 1.58 2.10 -14.77
C ASP A 185 3.03 1.65 -14.50
N ARG A 186 3.72 2.28 -13.54
CA ARG A 186 5.12 2.02 -13.18
C ARG A 186 5.29 1.25 -11.87
N LEU A 187 4.19 0.86 -11.23
CA LEU A 187 4.25 0.03 -10.01
C LEU A 187 4.96 -1.31 -10.29
N PRO A 188 5.67 -1.84 -9.29
CA PRO A 188 6.28 -3.15 -9.41
C PRO A 188 5.19 -4.18 -9.70
N LYS A 189 5.41 -4.96 -10.76
CA LYS A 189 4.52 -6.07 -11.10
C LYS A 189 4.98 -7.28 -10.29
N MET A 190 4.04 -8.04 -9.74
CA MET A 190 4.36 -9.38 -9.27
C MET A 190 4.96 -10.14 -10.46
N ASP A 191 6.18 -10.63 -10.32
CA ASP A 191 6.74 -11.55 -11.29
C ASP A 191 5.78 -12.73 -11.39
N ALA A 192 5.42 -13.11 -12.63
CA ALA A 192 4.72 -14.35 -12.85
C ALA A 192 5.63 -15.47 -12.35
N CYS A 193 5.27 -16.10 -11.23
CA CYS A 193 5.89 -17.34 -10.78
C CYS A 193 5.74 -18.42 -11.85
#